data_AF-A0A2E1VQQ9-F1
#
_entry.id   AF-A0A2E1VQQ9-F1
#
_cell.length_a   1.000
_cell.length_b   1.000
_cell.length_c   1.000
_cell.angle_alpha   90.00
_cell.angle_beta   90.00
_cell.angle_gamma   90.00
#
_symmetry.space_group_name_H-M   'P 1'
#
loop_
_entity.id
_entity.type
_entity.pdbx_description
1 polymer ?
#
loop_
_entity_poly.entity_id
_entity_poly.type
_entity_poly.pdbx_seq_one_letter_code
_entity_poly.pdbx_strand_id
1 'polypeptide(L)'
;MRFQDLIQELSLETFEDDCRRLVRRLDRNQERVICQFERLSKPAGGGRDNILAIYRREVAAIPKMDREEELQFIMGIELLWRRLQTARRAAGFSKEEVERYPGTDDLRCGTCPPGRQRVCMGCAPIELDPDQRARLRDRTQEFVAARNELMERHLGIVFRLLERYRYSGVPIEDLIQEANYSLFKAVQGFDFTRGVRFKTYAGYWVNQAFLAAIYNQSRTVRVPAYIQKAMKKIHDASNGRSFGLENVEAIAKNSGVPIDLVRSALVGNRYTLSLNKAVDEDGSEMIDLVEDEDAAVEPEFDESTRLAGHLRHAVERLTEREQHVLTQRFGLDGQPSRTLAEVGADLGISLERVRQIQKAALDKIRTGEEGELLAQFA
;
A
#
# COMPACT_ATOMS: atom_id res chain seq x y z
N MET A 1 24.05 -32.23 -16.25
CA MET A 1 24.04 -31.42 -17.48
C MET A 1 24.24 -29.95 -17.16
N ARG A 2 25.05 -29.17 -17.90
CA ARG A 2 25.06 -27.70 -17.70
C ARG A 2 23.81 -27.09 -18.35
N PHE A 3 23.34 -25.97 -17.81
CA PHE A 3 22.17 -25.27 -18.37
C PHE A 3 22.39 -24.82 -19.82
N GLN A 4 23.61 -24.40 -20.18
CA GLN A 4 23.96 -24.01 -21.55
C GLN A 4 23.82 -25.17 -22.55
N ASP A 5 24.25 -26.37 -22.17
CA ASP A 5 24.10 -27.55 -23.02
C ASP A 5 22.62 -27.91 -23.20
N LEU A 6 21.81 -27.72 -22.14
CA LEU A 6 20.37 -28.01 -22.15
C LEU A 6 19.62 -27.14 -23.17
N ILE A 7 19.91 -25.84 -23.19
CA ILE A 7 19.20 -24.90 -24.06
C ILE A 7 19.58 -25.05 -25.54
N GLN A 8 20.75 -25.61 -25.86
CA GLN A 8 21.16 -25.90 -27.23
C GLN A 8 20.37 -27.06 -27.87
N GLU A 9 19.80 -27.95 -27.05
CA GLU A 9 18.94 -29.05 -27.53
C GLU A 9 17.48 -28.61 -27.78
N LEU A 10 17.16 -27.31 -27.61
CA LEU A 10 15.80 -26.79 -27.74
C LEU A 10 15.65 -25.97 -29.02
N SER A 11 14.65 -26.32 -29.84
CA SER A 11 14.20 -25.50 -30.97
C SER A 11 12.77 -25.03 -30.75
N LEU A 12 12.44 -23.83 -31.25
CA LEU A 12 11.10 -23.25 -31.15
C LEU A 12 10.06 -24.12 -31.87
N GLU A 13 10.41 -24.69 -33.03
CA GLU A 13 9.52 -25.50 -33.86
C GLU A 13 9.18 -26.84 -33.23
N THR A 14 10.14 -27.45 -32.55
CA THR A 14 10.02 -28.79 -31.94
C THR A 14 9.94 -28.74 -30.40
N PHE A 15 9.69 -27.55 -29.82
CA PHE A 15 9.83 -27.30 -28.40
C PHE A 15 9.04 -28.29 -27.52
N GLU A 16 7.80 -28.61 -27.89
CA GLU A 16 6.96 -29.52 -27.12
C GLU A 16 7.54 -30.95 -27.07
N ASP A 17 8.05 -31.44 -28.20
CA ASP A 17 8.62 -32.78 -28.29
C ASP A 17 10.02 -32.83 -27.64
N ASP A 18 10.83 -31.79 -27.83
CA ASP A 18 12.12 -31.64 -27.15
C ASP A 18 11.96 -31.58 -25.64
N CYS A 19 10.99 -30.80 -25.15
CA CYS A 19 10.68 -30.70 -23.73
C CYS A 19 10.31 -32.08 -23.14
N ARG A 20 9.38 -32.81 -23.79
CA ARG A 20 8.99 -34.16 -23.32
C ARG A 20 10.17 -35.14 -23.35
N ARG A 21 10.98 -35.12 -24.41
CA ARG A 21 12.17 -35.98 -24.56
C ARG A 21 13.19 -35.69 -23.46
N LEU A 22 13.55 -34.42 -23.27
CA LEU A 22 14.57 -33.99 -22.32
C LEU A 22 14.14 -34.21 -20.87
N VAL A 23 12.90 -33.86 -20.50
CA VAL A 23 12.38 -34.10 -19.14
C VAL A 23 12.42 -35.59 -18.80
N ARG A 24 11.98 -36.46 -19.71
CA ARG A 24 12.05 -37.92 -19.50
C ARG A 24 13.49 -38.41 -19.36
N ARG A 25 14.41 -37.92 -20.19
CA ARG A 25 15.84 -38.29 -20.15
C ARG A 25 16.48 -37.88 -18.82
N LEU A 26 16.33 -36.61 -18.44
CA LEU A 26 16.90 -36.05 -17.21
C LEU A 26 16.36 -36.77 -15.97
N ASP A 27 15.05 -37.06 -15.93
CA ASP A 27 14.44 -37.73 -14.79
C ASP A 27 14.81 -39.22 -14.72
N ARG A 28 14.88 -39.92 -15.86
CA ARG A 28 15.31 -41.33 -15.92
C ARG A 28 16.76 -41.50 -15.46
N ASN A 29 17.64 -40.58 -15.85
CA ASN A 29 19.06 -40.62 -15.50
C ASN A 29 19.35 -39.97 -14.14
N GLN A 30 18.34 -39.46 -13.44
CA GLN A 30 18.48 -38.66 -12.21
C GLN A 30 19.50 -37.52 -12.37
N GLU A 31 19.54 -36.93 -13.56
CA GLU A 31 20.53 -35.92 -13.90
C GLU A 31 20.09 -34.54 -13.43
N ARG A 32 21.00 -33.87 -12.71
CA ARG A 32 20.81 -32.50 -12.25
C ARG A 32 21.26 -31.50 -13.31
N VAL A 33 20.49 -30.42 -13.45
CA VAL A 33 20.86 -29.25 -14.27
C VAL A 33 21.69 -28.29 -13.44
N ILE A 34 22.90 -28.00 -13.91
CA ILE A 34 23.83 -27.10 -13.22
C ILE A 34 23.64 -25.70 -13.79
N CYS A 35 22.98 -24.83 -13.01
CA CYS A 35 22.78 -23.42 -13.30
C CYS A 35 23.89 -22.58 -12.65
N GLN A 36 25.11 -22.70 -13.17
CA GLN A 36 26.24 -21.84 -12.80
C GLN A 36 26.52 -20.86 -13.94
N PHE A 37 26.44 -19.57 -13.65
CA PHE A 37 26.62 -18.51 -14.64
C PHE A 37 27.86 -17.69 -14.28
N GLU A 38 28.73 -17.45 -15.25
CA GLU A 38 29.92 -16.63 -15.02
C GLU A 38 29.52 -15.20 -14.65
N ARG A 39 30.14 -14.70 -13.58
CA ARG A 39 29.99 -13.31 -13.14
C ARG A 39 31.31 -12.59 -13.37
N LEU A 40 31.24 -11.39 -13.95
CA LEU A 40 32.37 -10.47 -13.86
C LEU A 40 32.63 -10.18 -12.37
N SER A 41 33.90 -10.01 -12.01
CA SER A 41 34.29 -9.68 -10.64
C SER A 41 33.56 -8.43 -10.18
N LYS A 42 33.15 -8.40 -8.90
CA LYS A 42 32.49 -7.22 -8.35
C LYS A 42 33.39 -6.00 -8.56
N PRO A 43 32.87 -4.92 -9.16
CA PRO A 43 33.66 -3.73 -9.38
C PRO A 43 34.11 -3.17 -8.02
N ALA A 44 35.37 -2.71 -7.93
CA ALA A 44 35.88 -2.10 -6.71
C ALA A 44 34.96 -0.92 -6.30
N GLY A 45 34.53 -0.92 -5.04
CA GLY A 45 33.76 0.18 -4.48
C GLY A 45 34.68 1.38 -4.26
N GLY A 46 34.31 2.55 -4.79
CA GLY A 46 34.97 3.79 -4.39
C GLY A 46 34.44 4.19 -3.02
N GLY A 47 35.31 4.57 -2.08
CA GLY A 47 34.93 4.90 -0.68
C GLY A 47 33.97 6.09 -0.49
N ARG A 48 33.43 6.67 -1.57
CA ARG A 48 32.43 7.76 -1.57
C ARG A 48 31.19 7.47 -2.44
N ASP A 49 31.06 6.27 -2.99
CA ASP A 49 29.91 5.96 -3.84
C ASP A 49 28.62 5.80 -3.01
N ASN A 50 27.56 6.53 -3.36
CA ASN A 50 26.22 6.28 -2.81
C ASN A 50 25.76 4.85 -3.19
N ILE A 51 24.95 4.20 -2.34
CA ILE A 51 24.40 2.85 -2.51
C ILE A 51 23.83 2.65 -3.92
N LEU A 52 23.08 3.64 -4.42
CA LEU A 52 22.50 3.60 -5.76
C LEU A 52 23.56 3.49 -6.88
N ALA A 53 24.69 4.18 -6.73
CA ALA A 53 25.78 4.14 -7.70
C ALA A 53 26.48 2.78 -7.70
N ILE A 54 26.66 2.18 -6.51
CA ILE A 54 27.18 0.82 -6.36
C ILE A 54 26.25 -0.17 -7.06
N TYR A 55 24.96 -0.12 -6.75
CA TYR A 55 23.96 -1.02 -7.34
C TYR A 55 23.88 -0.88 -8.86
N ARG A 56 23.90 0.35 -9.40
CA ARG A 56 23.94 0.60 -10.84
C ARG A 56 25.18 0.00 -11.51
N ARG A 57 26.34 0.05 -10.85
CA ARG A 57 27.60 -0.52 -11.35
C ARG A 57 27.55 -2.04 -11.35
N GLU A 58 27.03 -2.65 -10.28
CA GLU A 58 26.82 -4.10 -10.22
C GLU A 58 25.89 -4.57 -11.35
N VAL A 59 24.76 -3.88 -11.57
CA VAL A 59 23.83 -4.22 -12.67
C VAL A 59 24.44 -4.01 -14.06
N ALA A 60 25.27 -2.98 -14.23
CA ALA A 60 25.95 -2.71 -15.51
C ALA A 60 27.00 -3.77 -15.86
N ALA A 61 27.57 -4.47 -14.87
CA ALA A 61 28.53 -5.55 -15.05
C ALA A 61 27.87 -6.89 -15.44
N ILE A 62 26.54 -7.00 -15.38
CA ILE A 62 25.84 -8.23 -15.76
C ILE A 62 25.85 -8.38 -17.30
N PRO A 63 26.26 -9.54 -17.85
CA PRO A 63 26.23 -9.79 -19.28
C PRO A 63 24.83 -9.64 -19.87
N LYS A 64 24.74 -8.95 -21.00
CA LYS A 64 23.48 -8.80 -21.74
C LYS A 64 23.28 -9.99 -22.67
N MET A 65 22.03 -10.38 -22.87
CA MET A 65 21.66 -11.37 -23.88
C MET A 65 21.28 -10.71 -25.18
N ASP A 66 21.63 -11.35 -26.29
CA ASP A 66 21.02 -11.06 -27.57
C ASP A 66 19.60 -11.65 -27.69
N ARG A 67 19.00 -11.57 -28.89
CA ARG A 67 17.62 -12.04 -29.10
C ARG A 67 17.51 -13.57 -29.08
N GLU A 68 18.49 -14.27 -29.63
CA GLU A 68 18.46 -15.71 -29.77
C GLU A 68 18.78 -16.37 -28.43
N GLU A 69 19.79 -15.85 -27.73
CA GLU A 69 20.13 -16.23 -26.37
C GLU A 69 18.94 -16.01 -25.42
N GLU A 70 18.26 -14.86 -25.49
CA GLU A 70 17.07 -14.59 -24.66
C GLU A 70 15.97 -15.64 -24.88
N LEU A 71 15.71 -15.99 -26.14
CA LEU A 71 14.68 -16.98 -26.48
C LEU A 71 15.05 -18.38 -25.97
N GLN A 72 16.27 -18.84 -26.25
CA GLN A 72 16.78 -20.15 -25.79
C GLN A 72 16.77 -20.25 -24.27
N PHE A 73 17.17 -19.18 -23.58
CA PHE A 73 17.19 -19.14 -22.12
C PHE A 73 15.78 -19.28 -21.53
N ILE A 74 14.80 -18.60 -22.12
CA ILE A 74 13.39 -18.68 -21.69
C ILE A 74 12.80 -20.06 -21.94
N MET A 75 13.10 -20.67 -23.09
CA MET A 75 12.69 -22.05 -23.37
C MET A 75 13.29 -23.03 -22.36
N GLY A 76 14.55 -22.82 -21.95
CA GLY A 76 15.19 -23.57 -20.87
C GLY A 76 14.47 -23.42 -19.53
N ILE A 77 14.07 -22.20 -19.16
CA ILE A 77 13.27 -21.95 -17.96
C ILE A 77 11.92 -22.67 -18.03
N GLU A 78 11.22 -22.61 -19.16
CA GLU A 78 9.93 -23.27 -19.34
C GLU A 78 10.04 -24.79 -19.21
N LEU A 79 11.12 -25.39 -19.73
CA LEU A 79 11.42 -26.80 -19.53
C LEU A 79 11.60 -27.13 -18.04
N LEU A 80 12.43 -26.36 -17.32
CA LEU A 80 12.65 -26.55 -15.89
C LEU A 80 11.37 -26.35 -15.08
N TRP A 81 10.52 -25.41 -15.49
CA TRP A 81 9.20 -25.18 -14.91
C TRP A 81 8.29 -26.39 -15.07
N ARG A 82 8.16 -26.92 -16.29
CA ARG A 82 7.38 -28.14 -16.57
C ARG A 82 7.93 -29.37 -15.84
N ARG A 83 9.26 -29.48 -15.73
CA ARG A 83 9.94 -30.53 -14.94
C ARG A 83 9.57 -30.45 -13.46
N LEU A 84 9.54 -29.25 -12.89
CA LEU A 84 9.12 -28.99 -11.51
C LEU A 84 7.64 -29.27 -11.30
N GLN A 85 6.77 -28.81 -12.20
CA GLN A 85 5.33 -29.10 -12.15
C GLN A 85 5.04 -30.60 -12.17
N THR A 86 5.72 -31.34 -13.04
CA THR A 86 5.59 -32.81 -13.13
C THR A 86 6.01 -33.47 -11.81
N ALA A 87 7.10 -33.00 -11.20
CA ALA A 87 7.54 -33.48 -9.89
C ALA A 87 6.50 -33.22 -8.78
N ARG A 88 5.92 -32.01 -8.77
CA ARG A 88 4.89 -31.63 -7.79
C ARG A 88 3.62 -32.45 -7.96
N ARG A 89 3.17 -32.68 -9.20
CA ARG A 89 2.02 -33.57 -9.46
C ARG A 89 2.27 -34.98 -8.94
N ALA A 90 3.46 -35.53 -9.19
CA ALA A 90 3.84 -36.86 -8.72
C ALA A 90 3.91 -36.94 -7.18
N ALA A 91 4.22 -35.83 -6.51
CA ALA A 91 4.27 -35.72 -5.05
C ALA A 91 2.91 -35.36 -4.41
N GLY A 92 1.82 -35.30 -5.18
CA GLY A 92 0.46 -35.11 -4.65
C GLY A 92 0.07 -33.67 -4.32
N PHE A 93 0.79 -32.67 -4.83
CA PHE A 93 0.42 -31.26 -4.66
C PHE A 93 -0.91 -30.94 -5.37
N SER A 94 -1.67 -30.00 -4.82
CA SER A 94 -2.90 -29.49 -5.45
C SER A 94 -2.59 -28.75 -6.77
N LYS A 95 -3.60 -28.59 -7.63
CA LYS A 95 -3.45 -27.88 -8.91
C LYS A 95 -2.89 -26.46 -8.73
N GLU A 96 -3.39 -25.73 -7.75
CA GLU A 96 -2.93 -24.38 -7.43
C GLU A 96 -1.45 -24.36 -7.00
N GLU A 97 -1.03 -25.32 -6.17
CA GLU A 97 0.37 -25.41 -5.71
C GLU A 97 1.33 -25.85 -6.83
N VAL A 98 0.86 -26.67 -7.77
CA VAL A 98 1.63 -27.05 -8.96
C VAL A 98 1.90 -25.81 -9.83
N GLU A 99 0.87 -25.00 -10.08
CA GLU A 99 0.95 -23.79 -10.92
C GLU A 99 1.64 -22.60 -10.22
N ARG A 100 1.78 -22.64 -8.89
CA ARG A 100 2.42 -21.58 -8.09
C ARG A 100 3.93 -21.50 -8.34
N TYR A 101 4.40 -20.40 -8.90
CA TYR A 101 5.84 -20.15 -9.02
C TYR A 101 6.53 -20.07 -7.64
N PRO A 102 7.66 -20.74 -7.41
CA PRO A 102 8.41 -20.65 -6.16
C PRO A 102 8.80 -19.21 -5.79
N GLY A 103 8.56 -18.75 -4.55
CA GLY A 103 9.12 -17.50 -4.04
C GLY A 103 8.48 -16.20 -4.56
N THR A 104 7.27 -16.25 -5.10
CA THR A 104 6.48 -15.05 -5.42
C THR A 104 5.21 -15.02 -4.57
N ASP A 105 5.03 -13.93 -3.80
CA ASP A 105 3.88 -13.66 -2.94
C ASP A 105 3.57 -14.77 -1.90
N ASP A 106 4.58 -15.10 -1.09
CA ASP A 106 4.46 -16.09 -0.02
C ASP A 106 4.02 -15.46 1.32
N LEU A 107 2.77 -14.99 1.40
CA LEU A 107 2.07 -14.82 2.69
C LEU A 107 1.86 -16.18 3.41
N ARG A 108 2.08 -17.31 2.72
CA ARG A 108 1.99 -18.68 3.28
C ARG A 108 3.33 -19.28 3.70
N CYS A 109 4.45 -18.56 3.62
CA CYS A 109 5.73 -19.00 4.20
C CYS A 109 5.75 -18.95 5.76
N GLY A 110 4.60 -18.68 6.40
CA GLY A 110 4.45 -18.63 7.86
C GLY A 110 4.46 -19.98 8.58
N THR A 111 4.35 -21.11 7.87
CA THR A 111 4.45 -22.47 8.46
C THR A 111 5.86 -23.05 8.43
N CYS A 112 6.84 -22.36 7.83
CA CYS A 112 8.23 -22.75 7.94
C CYS A 112 8.75 -22.36 9.34
N PRO A 113 9.39 -23.27 10.10
CA PRO A 113 9.90 -22.95 11.44
C PRO A 113 10.73 -21.66 11.40
N PRO A 114 10.45 -20.68 12.29
CA PRO A 114 11.10 -19.39 12.22
C PRO A 114 12.57 -19.53 12.59
N GLY A 115 13.45 -19.27 11.63
CA GLY A 115 14.88 -19.05 11.88
C GLY A 115 15.82 -20.11 11.31
N ARG A 116 16.64 -19.65 10.35
CA ARG A 116 17.96 -20.19 9.95
C ARG A 116 17.99 -21.49 9.16
N GLN A 117 17.76 -21.37 7.85
CA GLN A 117 18.79 -21.64 6.83
C GLN A 117 18.60 -20.65 5.66
N ARG A 118 19.68 -19.98 5.23
CA ARG A 118 19.68 -18.78 4.36
C ARG A 118 19.23 -19.00 2.90
N VAL A 119 18.62 -20.13 2.56
CA VAL A 119 18.09 -20.37 1.20
C VAL A 119 16.83 -21.24 1.36
N CYS A 120 15.64 -20.71 1.06
CA CYS A 120 14.46 -21.56 0.89
C CYS A 120 14.73 -22.49 -0.30
N MET A 121 15.00 -23.77 -0.04
CA MET A 121 15.35 -24.76 -1.06
C MET A 121 14.12 -25.42 -1.72
N GLY A 122 12.93 -24.84 -1.53
CA GLY A 122 11.66 -25.30 -2.09
C GLY A 122 10.67 -25.88 -1.08
N CYS A 123 9.38 -25.67 -1.34
CA CYS A 123 8.28 -26.25 -0.58
C CYS A 123 8.23 -27.76 -0.86
N ALA A 124 8.75 -28.57 0.05
CA ALA A 124 8.60 -30.02 0.01
C ALA A 124 8.06 -30.49 1.37
N PRO A 125 6.84 -31.05 1.44
CA PRO A 125 6.22 -31.53 2.66
C PRO A 125 7.13 -32.50 3.44
N ILE A 126 7.05 -32.45 4.78
CA ILE A 126 7.85 -33.30 5.68
C ILE A 126 7.36 -34.75 5.63
N GLU A 127 6.15 -34.98 5.14
CA GLU A 127 5.55 -36.30 4.98
C GLU A 127 6.07 -37.05 3.75
N LEU A 128 6.71 -36.36 2.80
CA LEU A 128 7.27 -37.00 1.60
C LEU A 128 8.49 -37.84 1.91
N ASP A 129 8.68 -38.91 1.15
CA ASP A 129 9.88 -39.74 1.17
C ASP A 129 11.17 -38.87 1.03
N PRO A 130 12.25 -39.13 1.80
CA PRO A 130 13.46 -38.33 1.77
C PRO A 130 14.06 -38.14 0.36
N ASP A 131 14.03 -39.17 -0.48
CA ASP A 131 14.58 -39.08 -1.84
C ASP A 131 13.66 -38.25 -2.74
N GLN A 132 12.34 -38.40 -2.61
CA GLN A 132 11.37 -37.53 -3.31
C GLN A 132 11.53 -36.07 -2.89
N ARG A 133 11.76 -35.81 -1.61
CA ARG A 133 11.99 -34.47 -1.06
C ARG A 133 13.27 -33.85 -1.59
N ALA A 134 14.37 -34.60 -1.62
CA ALA A 134 15.64 -34.15 -2.18
C ALA A 134 15.48 -33.79 -3.67
N ARG A 135 14.82 -34.65 -4.46
CA ARG A 135 14.54 -34.40 -5.88
C ARG A 135 13.70 -33.14 -6.12
N LEU A 136 12.67 -32.89 -5.32
CA LEU A 136 11.85 -31.67 -5.41
C LEU A 136 12.65 -30.42 -5.10
N ARG A 137 13.53 -30.48 -4.11
CA ARG A 137 14.42 -29.36 -3.75
C ARG A 137 15.39 -29.04 -4.88
N ASP A 138 16.03 -30.06 -5.46
CA ASP A 138 16.94 -29.88 -6.58
C ASP A 138 16.24 -29.25 -7.78
N ARG A 139 15.08 -29.76 -8.20
CA ARG A 139 14.29 -29.19 -9.31
C ARG A 139 13.84 -27.76 -9.02
N THR A 140 13.51 -27.45 -7.76
CA THR A 140 13.15 -26.09 -7.36
C THR A 140 14.35 -25.16 -7.47
N GLN A 141 15.53 -25.59 -7.02
CA GLN A 141 16.77 -24.82 -7.14
C GLN A 141 17.17 -24.58 -8.60
N GLU A 142 17.09 -25.60 -9.45
CA GLU A 142 17.35 -25.48 -10.90
C GLU A 142 16.48 -24.38 -11.51
N PHE A 143 15.16 -24.45 -11.29
CA PHE A 143 14.22 -23.48 -11.80
C PHE A 143 14.48 -22.07 -11.25
N VAL A 144 14.63 -21.93 -9.92
CA VAL A 144 14.84 -20.63 -9.27
C VAL A 144 16.16 -20.00 -9.71
N ALA A 145 17.23 -20.77 -9.83
CA ALA A 145 18.53 -20.28 -10.29
C ALA A 145 18.46 -19.77 -11.73
N ALA A 146 17.88 -20.54 -12.65
CA ALA A 146 17.69 -20.10 -14.03
C ALA A 146 16.80 -18.85 -14.12
N ARG A 147 15.66 -18.84 -13.42
CA ARG A 147 14.76 -17.67 -13.39
C ARG A 147 15.46 -16.41 -12.87
N ASN A 148 16.19 -16.53 -11.76
CA ASN A 148 16.92 -15.41 -11.15
C ASN A 148 17.97 -14.86 -12.11
N GLU A 149 18.71 -15.72 -12.81
CA GLU A 149 19.64 -15.30 -13.84
C GLU A 149 18.96 -14.52 -14.98
N LEU A 150 17.81 -15.00 -15.49
CA LEU A 150 17.06 -14.27 -16.51
C LEU A 150 16.70 -12.86 -16.02
N MET A 151 16.23 -12.73 -14.79
CA MET A 151 15.87 -11.41 -14.23
C MET A 151 17.09 -10.52 -14.05
N GLU A 152 18.18 -11.04 -13.49
CA GLU A 152 19.43 -10.31 -13.28
C GLU A 152 19.97 -9.71 -14.59
N ARG A 153 19.96 -10.49 -15.68
CA ARG A 153 20.34 -10.01 -17.02
C ARG A 153 19.43 -8.91 -17.58
N HIS A 154 18.22 -8.76 -17.03
CA HIS A 154 17.23 -7.76 -17.44
C HIS A 154 17.06 -6.59 -16.47
N LEU A 155 17.74 -6.58 -15.31
CA LEU A 155 17.70 -5.47 -14.34
C LEU A 155 18.08 -4.12 -14.98
N GLY A 156 18.96 -4.13 -15.99
CA GLY A 156 19.35 -2.92 -16.72
C GLY A 156 18.20 -2.23 -17.47
N ILE A 157 17.05 -2.88 -17.68
CA ILE A 157 15.85 -2.23 -18.22
C ILE A 157 15.29 -1.22 -17.21
N VAL A 158 15.29 -1.56 -15.92
CA VAL A 158 14.73 -0.74 -14.84
C VAL A 158 15.39 0.64 -14.85
N PHE A 159 16.72 0.68 -14.81
CA PHE A 159 17.49 1.94 -14.88
C PHE A 159 17.25 2.74 -16.15
N ARG A 160 17.04 2.09 -17.30
CA ARG A 160 16.80 2.79 -18.58
C ARG A 160 15.45 3.49 -18.58
N LEU A 161 14.44 2.89 -17.96
CA LEU A 161 13.07 3.43 -17.92
C LEU A 161 12.87 4.41 -16.76
N LEU A 162 13.62 4.23 -15.67
CA LEU A 162 13.60 5.05 -14.45
C LEU A 162 13.84 6.54 -14.72
N GLU A 163 14.64 6.88 -15.73
CA GLU A 163 15.00 8.28 -16.04
C GLU A 163 13.77 9.18 -16.24
N ARG A 164 12.68 8.61 -16.79
CA ARG A 164 11.42 9.33 -17.01
C ARG A 164 10.62 9.63 -15.73
N TYR A 165 10.99 9.01 -14.61
CA TYR A 165 10.23 9.01 -13.36
C TYR A 165 11.01 9.58 -12.17
N ARG A 166 12.23 10.09 -12.41
CA ARG A 166 13.15 10.57 -11.37
C ARG A 166 12.57 11.65 -10.45
N TYR A 167 11.73 12.53 -11.01
CA TYR A 167 11.14 13.68 -10.30
C TYR A 167 9.68 13.47 -9.91
N SER A 168 9.26 12.22 -9.70
CA SER A 168 7.87 11.87 -9.42
C SER A 168 7.43 12.00 -7.96
N GLY A 169 8.36 12.38 -7.06
CA GLY A 169 8.10 12.55 -5.62
C GLY A 169 8.22 11.27 -4.79
N VAL A 170 8.43 10.12 -5.45
CA VAL A 170 8.75 8.84 -4.79
C VAL A 170 10.28 8.67 -4.77
N PRO A 171 10.89 8.18 -3.67
CA PRO A 171 12.31 7.84 -3.64
C PRO A 171 12.71 6.89 -4.77
N ILE A 172 13.90 7.12 -5.33
CA ILE A 172 14.38 6.38 -6.51
C ILE A 172 14.58 4.90 -6.17
N GLU A 173 15.06 4.62 -4.96
CA GLU A 173 15.27 3.30 -4.39
C GLU A 173 13.96 2.51 -4.36
N ASP A 174 12.87 3.13 -3.91
CA ASP A 174 11.55 2.49 -3.84
C ASP A 174 11.01 2.18 -5.24
N LEU A 175 11.15 3.12 -6.18
CA LEU A 175 10.77 2.90 -7.57
C LEU A 175 11.52 1.70 -8.19
N ILE A 176 12.83 1.62 -7.95
CA ILE A 176 13.67 0.51 -8.41
C ILE A 176 13.17 -0.82 -7.82
N GLN A 177 12.86 -0.86 -6.53
CA GLN A 177 12.42 -2.08 -5.87
C GLN A 177 11.04 -2.56 -6.36
N GLU A 178 10.09 -1.63 -6.54
CA GLU A 178 8.78 -1.93 -7.14
C GLU A 178 8.91 -2.45 -8.57
N ALA A 179 9.80 -1.84 -9.37
CA ALA A 179 10.08 -2.29 -10.73
C ALA A 179 10.78 -3.65 -10.77
N ASN A 180 11.73 -3.91 -9.88
CA ASN A 180 12.39 -5.19 -9.74
C ASN A 180 11.37 -6.28 -9.41
N TYR A 181 10.47 -6.03 -8.46
CA TYR A 181 9.39 -6.96 -8.12
C TYR A 181 8.43 -7.21 -9.30
N SER A 182 8.09 -6.18 -10.07
CA SER A 182 7.27 -6.36 -11.28
C SER A 182 7.99 -7.16 -12.38
N LEU A 183 9.32 -7.04 -12.48
CA LEU A 183 10.13 -7.85 -13.39
C LEU A 183 10.02 -9.35 -13.04
N PHE A 184 9.95 -9.71 -11.75
CA PHE A 184 9.64 -11.09 -11.34
C PHE A 184 8.29 -11.54 -11.88
N LYS A 185 7.24 -10.72 -11.75
CA LYS A 185 5.90 -11.03 -12.28
C LYS A 185 5.89 -11.17 -13.80
N ALA A 186 6.67 -10.33 -14.50
CA ALA A 186 6.80 -10.41 -15.95
C ALA A 186 7.35 -11.77 -16.41
N VAL A 187 8.31 -12.37 -15.70
CA VAL A 187 8.84 -13.69 -16.05
C VAL A 187 7.77 -14.79 -15.96
N GLN A 188 6.84 -14.68 -15.01
CA GLN A 188 5.81 -15.71 -14.79
C GLN A 188 4.75 -15.74 -15.90
N GLY A 189 4.38 -14.55 -16.38
CA GLY A 189 3.31 -14.40 -17.37
C GLY A 189 3.82 -14.27 -18.80
N PHE A 190 5.12 -14.47 -19.07
CA PHE A 190 5.67 -14.31 -20.40
C PHE A 190 5.46 -15.56 -21.26
N ASP A 191 4.96 -15.34 -22.48
CA ASP A 191 4.72 -16.39 -23.46
C ASP A 191 5.60 -16.13 -24.69
N PHE A 192 6.67 -16.94 -24.83
CA PHE A 192 7.64 -16.80 -25.91
C PHE A 192 7.08 -17.22 -27.27
N THR A 193 5.99 -17.99 -27.33
CA THR A 193 5.39 -18.45 -28.60
C THR A 193 4.77 -17.32 -29.40
N ARG A 194 4.48 -16.18 -28.75
CA ARG A 194 3.93 -14.97 -29.38
C ARG A 194 4.94 -14.17 -30.20
N GLY A 195 6.21 -14.58 -30.24
CA GLY A 195 7.25 -13.96 -31.07
C GLY A 195 7.72 -12.56 -30.62
N VAL A 196 7.25 -12.08 -29.46
CA VAL A 196 7.66 -10.81 -28.85
C VAL A 196 8.89 -11.04 -27.97
N ARG A 197 9.88 -10.14 -27.99
CA ARG A 197 11.03 -10.22 -27.08
C ARG A 197 10.63 -10.02 -25.62
N PHE A 198 11.25 -10.77 -24.70
CA PHE A 198 10.97 -10.63 -23.28
C PHE A 198 11.31 -9.23 -22.78
N LYS A 199 12.46 -8.67 -23.19
CA LYS A 199 12.82 -7.27 -22.92
C LYS A 199 11.72 -6.25 -23.27
N THR A 200 10.95 -6.48 -24.34
CA THR A 200 9.84 -5.60 -24.73
C THR A 200 8.67 -5.76 -23.77
N TYR A 201 8.29 -7.01 -23.46
CA TYR A 201 7.22 -7.33 -22.53
C TYR A 201 7.53 -6.84 -21.10
N ALA A 202 8.71 -7.15 -20.58
CA ALA A 202 9.21 -6.69 -19.29
C ALA A 202 9.20 -5.16 -19.17
N GLY A 203 9.51 -4.45 -20.26
CA GLY A 203 9.43 -2.99 -20.29
C GLY A 203 8.03 -2.44 -19.99
N TYR A 204 6.97 -3.11 -20.43
CA TYR A 204 5.59 -2.75 -20.09
C TYR A 204 5.31 -2.91 -18.59
N TRP A 205 5.68 -4.06 -18.03
CA TRP A 205 5.52 -4.36 -16.60
C TRP A 205 6.30 -3.40 -15.69
N VAL A 206 7.53 -3.06 -16.08
CA VAL A 206 8.35 -2.08 -15.34
C VAL A 206 7.72 -0.68 -15.37
N ASN A 207 7.25 -0.21 -16.53
CA ASN A 207 6.56 1.08 -16.61
C ASN A 207 5.27 1.09 -15.78
N GLN A 208 4.51 0.01 -15.81
CA GLN A 208 3.29 -0.12 -15.04
C GLN A 208 3.58 -0.11 -13.52
N ALA A 209 4.68 -0.72 -13.10
CA ALA A 209 5.12 -0.71 -11.71
C ALA A 209 5.50 0.69 -11.25
N PHE A 210 6.28 1.43 -12.03
CA PHE A 210 6.58 2.83 -11.72
C PHE A 210 5.32 3.68 -11.61
N LEU A 211 4.39 3.56 -12.56
CA LEU A 211 3.12 4.29 -12.49
C LEU A 211 2.31 3.90 -11.25
N ALA A 212 2.23 2.61 -10.92
CA ALA A 212 1.53 2.13 -9.73
C ALA A 212 2.16 2.66 -8.43
N ALA A 213 3.49 2.63 -8.32
CA ALA A 213 4.22 3.18 -7.19
C ALA A 213 3.94 4.69 -7.04
N ILE A 214 4.05 5.45 -8.12
CA ILE A 214 3.75 6.89 -8.13
C ILE A 214 2.30 7.13 -7.69
N TYR A 215 1.33 6.42 -8.26
CA TYR A 215 -0.08 6.64 -7.90
C TYR A 215 -0.40 6.28 -6.45
N ASN A 216 0.34 5.36 -5.83
CA ASN A 216 0.06 4.93 -4.47
C ASN A 216 0.90 5.64 -3.41
N GLN A 217 2.12 6.09 -3.75
CA GLN A 217 3.13 6.50 -2.77
C GLN A 217 3.61 7.95 -2.96
N SER A 218 3.33 8.63 -4.08
CA SER A 218 3.84 9.99 -4.34
C SER A 218 3.22 11.11 -3.47
N ARG A 219 2.16 10.80 -2.72
CA ARG A 219 1.41 11.76 -1.91
C ARG A 219 1.37 11.29 -0.47
N THR A 220 1.62 12.22 0.47
CA THR A 220 1.43 12.00 1.91
C THR A 220 0.00 11.55 2.23
N VAL A 221 -1.00 12.23 1.65
CA VAL A 221 -2.40 11.80 1.67
C VAL A 221 -2.73 11.18 0.32
N ARG A 222 -3.02 9.87 0.31
CA ARG A 222 -3.19 9.13 -0.93
C ARG A 222 -4.37 9.66 -1.76
N VAL A 223 -4.08 10.04 -3.00
CA VAL A 223 -5.10 10.45 -3.97
C VAL A 223 -5.43 9.28 -4.90
N PRO A 224 -6.71 8.97 -5.19
CA PRO A 224 -7.06 7.91 -6.14
C PRO A 224 -6.42 8.09 -7.54
N ALA A 225 -6.01 6.97 -8.15
CA ALA A 225 -5.28 6.99 -9.42
C ALA A 225 -6.05 7.67 -10.58
N TYR A 226 -7.38 7.56 -10.62
CA TYR A 226 -8.18 8.20 -11.67
C TYR A 226 -8.16 9.72 -11.57
N ILE A 227 -8.09 10.28 -10.35
CA ILE A 227 -7.93 11.72 -10.11
C ILE A 227 -6.55 12.18 -10.56
N GLN A 228 -5.50 11.43 -10.22
CA GLN A 228 -4.13 11.76 -10.66
C GLN A 228 -3.99 11.71 -12.20
N LYS A 229 -4.63 10.74 -12.86
CA LYS A 229 -4.68 10.68 -14.33
C LYS A 229 -5.42 11.88 -14.94
N ALA A 230 -6.52 12.32 -14.32
CA ALA A 230 -7.23 13.52 -14.73
C ALA A 230 -6.35 14.76 -14.57
N MET A 231 -5.67 14.91 -13.42
CA MET A 231 -4.73 16.00 -13.17
C MET A 231 -3.60 16.04 -14.19
N LYS A 232 -3.03 14.89 -14.56
CA LYS A 232 -2.02 14.82 -15.62
C LYS A 232 -2.56 15.34 -16.96
N LYS A 233 -3.76 14.91 -17.38
CA LYS A 233 -4.39 15.41 -18.62
C LYS A 233 -4.66 16.90 -18.58
N ILE A 234 -5.10 17.42 -17.43
CA ILE A 234 -5.33 18.85 -17.22
C ILE A 234 -4.01 19.62 -17.34
N HIS A 235 -2.93 19.11 -16.75
CA HIS A 235 -1.59 19.69 -16.84
C HIS A 235 -1.00 19.63 -18.26
N ASP A 236 -1.14 18.50 -18.95
CA ASP A 236 -0.64 18.32 -20.32
C ASP A 236 -1.41 19.23 -21.30
N ALA A 237 -2.72 19.41 -21.11
CA ALA A 237 -3.54 20.35 -21.89
C ALA A 237 -3.28 21.82 -21.53
N SER A 238 -2.65 22.06 -20.39
CA SER A 238 -2.47 23.40 -19.85
C SER A 238 -1.35 24.19 -20.54
N ASN A 239 -0.35 23.50 -21.11
CA ASN A 239 0.84 24.12 -21.71
C ASN A 239 1.47 25.21 -20.82
N GLY A 240 1.43 25.04 -19.49
CA GLY A 240 2.00 25.99 -18.53
C GLY A 240 1.10 27.17 -18.15
N ARG A 241 -0.18 27.19 -18.57
CA ARG A 241 -1.15 28.20 -18.10
C ARG A 241 -1.72 27.82 -16.73
N SER A 242 -1.89 28.81 -15.86
CA SER A 242 -2.55 28.60 -14.56
C SER A 242 -4.03 28.25 -14.76
N PHE A 243 -4.44 27.09 -14.26
CA PHE A 243 -5.82 26.66 -14.25
C PHE A 243 -6.32 26.54 -12.82
N GLY A 244 -7.47 27.17 -12.56
CA GLY A 244 -8.15 27.15 -11.27
C GLY A 244 -9.62 26.77 -11.41
N LEU A 245 -10.33 26.76 -10.28
CA LEU A 245 -11.77 26.46 -10.21
C LEU A 245 -12.65 27.45 -10.98
N GLU A 246 -12.10 28.59 -11.39
CA GLU A 246 -12.80 29.60 -12.20
C GLU A 246 -12.93 29.20 -13.68
N ASN A 247 -12.07 28.30 -14.17
CA ASN A 247 -11.97 27.97 -15.61
C ASN A 247 -12.31 26.51 -15.94
N VAL A 248 -13.13 25.84 -15.11
CA VAL A 248 -13.42 24.39 -15.20
C VAL A 248 -13.96 23.98 -16.57
N GLU A 249 -14.86 24.78 -17.16
CA GLU A 249 -15.44 24.49 -18.48
C GLU A 249 -14.40 24.55 -19.61
N ALA A 250 -13.56 25.58 -19.59
CA ALA A 250 -12.47 25.73 -20.57
C ALA A 250 -11.43 24.60 -20.43
N ILE A 251 -11.12 24.20 -19.20
CA ILE A 251 -10.23 23.07 -18.90
C ILE A 251 -10.83 21.77 -19.44
N ALA A 252 -12.10 21.51 -19.17
CA ALA A 252 -12.79 20.30 -19.62
C ALA A 252 -12.76 20.20 -21.16
N LYS A 253 -13.06 21.30 -21.85
CA LYS A 253 -13.03 21.38 -23.32
C LYS A 253 -11.63 21.13 -23.88
N ASN A 254 -10.59 21.72 -23.29
CA ASN A 254 -9.22 21.61 -23.79
C ASN A 254 -8.56 20.27 -23.46
N SER A 255 -8.86 19.70 -22.29
CA SER A 255 -8.26 18.44 -21.80
C SER A 255 -9.03 17.18 -22.20
N GLY A 256 -10.29 17.33 -22.66
CA GLY A 256 -11.18 16.21 -22.94
C GLY A 256 -11.59 15.42 -21.69
N VAL A 257 -11.46 16.01 -20.50
CA VAL A 257 -11.87 15.43 -19.21
C VAL A 257 -13.29 15.90 -18.87
N PRO A 258 -14.20 15.03 -18.39
CA PRO A 258 -15.54 15.44 -17.97
C PRO A 258 -15.50 16.56 -16.91
N ILE A 259 -16.41 17.51 -17.00
CA ILE A 259 -16.42 18.73 -16.16
C ILE A 259 -16.45 18.41 -14.65
N ASP A 260 -17.24 17.41 -14.25
CA ASP A 260 -17.34 16.97 -12.85
C ASP A 260 -16.03 16.38 -12.33
N LEU A 261 -15.31 15.66 -13.20
CA LEU A 261 -14.01 15.09 -12.88
C LEU A 261 -12.93 16.17 -12.82
N VAL A 262 -12.99 17.21 -13.67
CA VAL A 262 -12.11 18.38 -13.56
C VAL A 262 -12.30 19.08 -12.22
N ARG A 263 -13.56 19.34 -11.83
CA ARG A 263 -13.87 19.95 -10.53
C ARG A 263 -13.33 19.13 -9.37
N SER A 264 -13.62 17.83 -9.37
CA SER A 264 -13.15 16.89 -8.34
C SER A 264 -11.62 16.84 -8.27
N ALA A 265 -10.96 16.86 -9.44
CA ALA A 265 -9.51 16.81 -9.51
C ALA A 265 -8.85 18.09 -8.98
N LEU A 266 -9.38 19.26 -9.33
CA LEU A 266 -8.88 20.54 -8.81
C LEU A 266 -9.06 20.67 -7.28
N VAL A 267 -10.21 20.24 -6.75
CA VAL A 267 -10.46 20.24 -5.30
C VAL A 267 -9.54 19.26 -4.57
N GLY A 268 -9.36 18.06 -5.14
CA GLY A 268 -8.50 17.02 -4.57
C GLY A 268 -7.00 17.28 -4.71
N ASN A 269 -6.59 18.27 -5.51
CA ASN A 269 -5.18 18.58 -5.75
C ASN A 269 -4.59 19.52 -4.68
N ARG A 270 -4.67 19.10 -3.41
CA ARG A 270 -4.03 19.79 -2.29
C ARG A 270 -2.72 19.10 -1.94
N TYR A 271 -1.69 19.90 -1.70
CA TYR A 271 -0.38 19.43 -1.23
C TYR A 271 -0.29 19.69 0.26
N THR A 272 0.28 18.74 1.00
CA THR A 272 0.59 18.92 2.41
C THR A 272 1.80 19.84 2.55
N LEU A 273 1.80 20.71 3.56
CA LEU A 273 2.96 21.50 3.96
C LEU A 273 3.56 20.89 5.23
N SER A 274 4.87 21.08 5.41
CA SER A 274 5.55 20.67 6.63
C SER A 274 5.25 21.66 7.75
N LEU A 275 4.87 21.15 8.92
CA LEU A 275 4.71 21.96 10.14
C LEU A 275 6.05 22.50 10.65
N ASN A 276 7.16 21.78 10.39
CA ASN A 276 8.51 22.21 10.77
C ASN A 276 9.12 23.17 9.73
N LYS A 277 8.32 23.71 8.81
CA LYS A 277 8.82 24.68 7.84
C LYS A 277 9.00 26.01 8.57
N ALA A 278 10.21 26.57 8.56
CA ALA A 278 10.47 27.91 9.07
C ALA A 278 9.61 28.95 8.32
N VAL A 279 9.01 29.86 9.07
CA VAL A 279 8.09 30.88 8.55
C VAL A 279 8.74 32.26 8.51
N ASP A 280 9.68 32.54 9.42
CA ASP A 280 10.43 33.79 9.52
C ASP A 280 11.95 33.55 9.59
N GLU A 281 12.73 34.64 9.61
CA GLU A 281 14.20 34.61 9.72
C GLU A 281 14.67 34.31 11.16
N ASP A 282 13.78 34.51 12.15
CA ASP A 282 14.04 34.28 13.56
C ASP A 282 13.95 32.80 13.96
N GLY A 283 13.46 31.95 13.06
CA GLY A 283 13.45 30.50 13.19
C GLY A 283 12.13 29.92 13.70
N SER A 284 11.05 30.70 13.74
CA SER A 284 9.71 30.22 14.09
C SER A 284 9.24 29.20 13.06
N GLU A 285 8.68 28.10 13.53
CA GLU A 285 8.15 27.03 12.69
C GLU A 285 6.65 27.24 12.42
N MET A 286 6.13 26.64 11.35
CA MET A 286 4.70 26.72 11.02
C MET A 286 3.83 26.15 12.14
N ILE A 287 4.34 25.19 12.90
CA ILE A 287 3.63 24.61 14.05
C ILE A 287 3.35 25.63 15.16
N ASP A 288 4.23 26.61 15.34
CA ASP A 288 4.11 27.63 16.40
C ASP A 288 2.94 28.60 16.13
N LEU A 289 2.46 28.64 14.89
CA LEU A 289 1.34 29.48 14.46
C LEU A 289 -0.01 28.74 14.47
N VAL A 290 -0.01 27.44 14.75
CA VAL A 290 -1.24 26.64 14.80
C VAL A 290 -1.83 26.74 16.20
N GLU A 291 -3.03 27.29 16.29
CA GLU A 291 -3.80 27.36 17.53
C GLU A 291 -4.29 25.96 17.94
N ASP A 292 -4.22 25.66 19.24
CA ASP A 292 -4.79 24.45 19.83
C ASP A 292 -6.20 24.75 20.35
N GLU A 293 -7.22 24.46 19.54
CA GLU A 293 -8.63 24.68 19.87
C GLU A 293 -9.12 23.77 21.02
N ASP A 294 -8.42 22.66 21.29
CA ASP A 294 -8.77 21.69 22.33
C ASP A 294 -7.98 21.92 23.63
N ALA A 295 -7.10 22.93 23.67
CA ALA A 295 -6.35 23.28 24.86
C ALA A 295 -7.33 23.60 26.00
N ALA A 296 -7.20 22.87 27.10
CA ALA A 296 -8.03 23.10 28.28
C ALA A 296 -7.83 24.55 28.75
N VAL A 297 -8.85 25.37 28.56
CA VAL A 297 -8.94 26.68 29.19
C VAL A 297 -8.92 26.43 30.70
N GLU A 298 -8.11 27.19 31.44
CA GLU A 298 -8.08 27.09 32.90
C GLU A 298 -9.53 27.15 33.45
N PRO A 299 -9.95 26.26 34.37
CA PRO A 299 -11.36 26.10 34.76
C PRO A 299 -12.03 27.39 35.28
N GLU A 300 -11.24 28.34 35.78
CA GLU A 300 -11.71 29.65 36.25
C GLU A 300 -12.05 30.62 35.10
N PHE A 301 -11.50 30.39 33.91
CA PHE A 301 -11.75 31.14 32.68
C PHE A 301 -12.72 30.42 31.73
N ASP A 302 -13.01 29.15 31.98
CA ASP A 302 -14.01 28.40 31.23
C ASP A 302 -15.44 28.78 31.69
N GLU A 303 -16.14 29.53 30.82
CA GLU A 303 -17.52 29.94 31.05
C GLU A 303 -18.45 28.75 31.31
N SER A 304 -18.16 27.58 30.73
CA SER A 304 -18.99 26.39 30.92
C SER A 304 -18.84 25.80 32.33
N THR A 305 -17.63 25.82 32.90
CA THR A 305 -17.36 25.43 34.29
C THR A 305 -18.01 26.41 35.28
N ARG A 306 -17.92 27.71 35.02
CA ARG A 306 -18.60 28.74 35.83
C ARG A 306 -20.12 28.61 35.77
N LEU A 307 -20.68 28.44 34.58
CA LEU A 307 -22.10 28.18 34.35
C LEU A 307 -22.56 26.92 35.10
N ALA A 308 -21.80 25.83 35.02
CA ALA A 308 -22.11 24.60 35.74
C ALA A 308 -22.09 24.78 37.27
N GLY A 309 -21.18 25.60 37.80
CA GLY A 309 -21.12 25.97 39.21
C GLY A 309 -22.36 26.74 39.67
N HIS A 310 -22.72 27.82 38.97
CA HIS A 310 -23.93 28.60 39.25
C HIS A 310 -25.21 27.77 39.11
N LEU A 311 -25.29 26.93 38.09
CA LEU A 311 -26.44 26.05 37.87
C LEU A 311 -26.59 25.01 38.99
N ARG A 312 -25.48 24.45 39.47
CA ARG A 312 -25.48 23.55 40.63
C ARG A 312 -25.99 24.25 41.89
N HIS A 313 -25.47 25.45 42.19
CA HIS A 313 -25.90 26.22 43.36
C HIS A 313 -27.38 26.63 43.28
N ALA A 314 -27.86 27.02 42.09
CA ALA A 314 -29.27 27.34 41.86
C ALA A 314 -30.19 26.14 42.11
N VAL A 315 -29.77 24.95 41.69
CA VAL A 315 -30.53 23.71 41.86
C VAL A 315 -30.48 23.20 43.31
N GLU A 316 -29.37 23.34 44.03
CA GLU A 316 -29.24 22.95 45.45
C GLU A 316 -30.16 23.74 46.40
N ARG A 317 -30.60 24.95 46.01
CA ARG A 317 -31.54 25.77 46.79
C ARG A 317 -33.01 25.39 46.61
N LEU A 318 -33.31 24.50 45.67
CA LEU A 318 -34.66 23.99 45.46
C LEU A 318 -34.98 22.89 46.48
N THR A 319 -36.26 22.55 46.60
CA THR A 319 -36.64 21.38 47.42
C THR A 319 -36.15 20.09 46.75
N GLU A 320 -35.89 19.04 47.53
CA GLU A 320 -35.41 17.74 47.01
C GLU A 320 -36.26 17.21 45.84
N ARG A 321 -37.58 17.41 45.91
CA ARG A 321 -38.52 17.03 44.84
C ARG A 321 -38.35 17.85 43.58
N GLU A 322 -38.10 19.15 43.70
CA GLU A 322 -37.87 20.04 42.56
C GLU A 322 -36.50 19.76 41.91
N GLN A 323 -35.47 19.55 42.73
CA GLN A 323 -34.14 19.14 42.29
C GLN A 323 -34.20 17.82 41.51
N HIS A 324 -34.85 16.77 42.05
CA HIS A 324 -34.99 15.49 41.35
C HIS A 324 -35.70 15.65 39.99
N VAL A 325 -36.78 16.42 39.94
CA VAL A 325 -37.50 16.68 38.68
C VAL A 325 -36.61 17.40 37.65
N LEU A 326 -35.85 18.43 38.06
CA LEU A 326 -34.96 19.15 37.12
C LEU A 326 -33.77 18.29 36.69
N THR A 327 -33.11 17.58 37.62
CA THR A 327 -31.97 16.72 37.32
C THR A 327 -32.37 15.64 36.32
N GLN A 328 -33.49 14.94 36.53
CA GLN A 328 -33.95 13.90 35.61
C GLN A 328 -34.48 14.47 34.28
N ARG A 329 -35.10 15.65 34.30
CA ARG A 329 -35.64 16.28 33.08
C ARG A 329 -34.54 16.78 32.16
N PHE A 330 -33.47 17.34 32.72
CA PHE A 330 -32.39 17.99 31.96
C PHE A 330 -31.09 17.19 31.92
N GLY A 331 -30.98 16.09 32.67
CA GLY A 331 -29.78 15.25 32.67
C GLY A 331 -28.59 15.86 33.42
N LEU A 332 -28.85 16.61 34.49
CA LEU A 332 -27.82 17.40 35.19
C LEU A 332 -26.81 16.54 35.97
N ASP A 333 -27.07 15.24 36.10
CA ASP A 333 -26.22 14.22 36.71
C ASP A 333 -25.43 13.40 35.67
N GLY A 334 -25.41 13.83 34.41
CA GLY A 334 -24.75 13.14 33.30
C GLY A 334 -25.58 12.01 32.68
N GLN A 335 -26.84 11.83 33.11
CA GLN A 335 -27.79 10.92 32.46
C GLN A 335 -28.53 11.62 31.29
N PRO A 336 -29.06 10.88 30.30
CA PRO A 336 -29.87 11.47 29.25
C PRO A 336 -31.16 12.10 29.80
N SER A 337 -31.59 13.20 29.19
CA SER A 337 -32.85 13.87 29.54
C SER A 337 -34.06 12.95 29.41
N ARG A 338 -34.93 12.93 30.42
CA ARG A 338 -36.16 12.12 30.46
C ARG A 338 -37.40 12.97 30.16
N THR A 339 -38.45 12.37 29.61
CA THR A 339 -39.73 13.03 29.36
C THR A 339 -40.53 13.26 30.65
N LEU A 340 -41.49 14.20 30.64
CA LEU A 340 -42.38 14.44 31.79
C LEU A 340 -43.17 13.17 32.21
N ALA A 341 -43.50 12.31 31.24
CA ALA A 341 -44.19 11.05 31.49
C ALA A 341 -43.29 10.06 32.25
N GLU A 342 -42.03 9.93 31.84
CA GLU A 342 -41.05 9.04 32.47
C GLU A 342 -40.70 9.51 33.89
N VAL A 343 -40.49 10.82 34.08
CA VAL A 343 -40.25 11.41 35.42
C VAL A 343 -41.50 11.25 36.31
N GLY A 344 -42.69 11.36 35.74
CA GLY A 344 -43.95 11.16 36.48
C GLY A 344 -44.15 9.71 36.90
N ALA A 345 -43.81 8.76 36.04
CA ALA A 345 -43.84 7.33 36.35
C ALA A 345 -42.86 6.97 37.48
N ASP A 346 -41.65 7.54 37.47
CA ASP A 346 -40.63 7.36 38.52
C ASP A 346 -41.10 7.89 39.89
N LEU A 347 -41.75 9.06 39.90
CA LEU A 347 -42.23 9.72 41.12
C LEU A 347 -43.65 9.30 41.56
N GLY A 348 -44.33 8.43 40.79
CA GLY A 348 -45.71 8.02 41.06
C GLY A 348 -46.74 9.15 40.96
N ILE A 349 -46.49 10.17 40.13
CA ILE A 349 -47.35 11.35 39.96
C ILE A 349 -47.76 11.57 38.49
N SER A 350 -48.84 12.32 38.27
CA SER A 350 -49.29 12.62 36.91
C SER A 350 -48.31 13.51 36.15
N LEU A 351 -48.30 13.39 34.82
CA LEU A 351 -47.50 14.23 33.92
C LEU A 351 -47.74 15.73 34.19
N GLU A 352 -49.00 16.14 34.37
CA GLU A 352 -49.34 17.54 34.64
C GLU A 352 -48.79 18.00 36.00
N ARG A 353 -48.68 17.09 36.98
CA ARG A 353 -48.07 17.41 38.27
C ARG A 353 -46.56 17.62 38.14
N VAL A 354 -45.86 16.80 37.36
CA VAL A 354 -44.43 17.02 37.04
C VAL A 354 -44.24 18.36 36.33
N ARG A 355 -45.12 18.70 35.36
CA ARG A 355 -45.08 19.98 34.64
C ARG A 355 -45.22 21.18 35.58
N GLN A 356 -46.13 21.10 36.56
CA GLN A 356 -46.30 22.14 37.57
C GLN A 356 -45.05 22.29 38.45
N ILE A 357 -44.47 21.18 38.90
CA ILE A 357 -43.24 21.19 39.72
C ILE A 357 -42.07 21.78 38.92
N GLN A 358 -41.88 21.36 37.66
CA GLN A 358 -40.85 21.90 36.78
C GLN A 358 -41.03 23.43 36.61
N LYS A 359 -42.25 23.89 36.32
CA LYS A 359 -42.52 25.32 36.14
C LYS A 359 -42.21 26.10 37.41
N ALA A 360 -42.69 25.64 38.57
CA ALA A 360 -42.42 26.30 39.84
C ALA A 360 -40.92 26.34 40.18
N ALA A 361 -40.18 25.27 39.89
CA ALA A 361 -38.74 25.21 40.10
C ALA A 361 -37.97 26.20 39.20
N LEU A 362 -38.33 26.28 37.91
CA LEU A 362 -37.73 27.24 36.98
C LEU A 362 -38.07 28.69 37.34
N ASP A 363 -39.31 28.96 37.75
CA ASP A 363 -39.72 30.29 38.22
C ASP A 363 -38.93 30.70 39.47
N LYS A 364 -38.70 29.79 40.42
CA LYS A 364 -37.85 30.02 41.60
C LYS A 364 -36.41 30.33 41.24
N ILE A 365 -35.80 29.56 40.33
CA ILE A 365 -34.43 29.83 39.84
C ILE A 365 -34.38 31.22 39.20
N ARG A 366 -35.37 31.55 38.36
CA ARG A 366 -35.44 32.84 37.65
C ARG A 366 -35.57 34.05 38.57
N THR A 367 -36.30 33.92 39.67
CA THR A 367 -36.49 35.02 40.65
C THR A 367 -35.44 35.05 41.77
N GLY A 368 -34.54 34.06 41.83
CA GLY A 368 -33.49 33.96 42.83
C GLY A 368 -32.22 34.72 42.44
N GLU A 369 -31.30 34.87 43.39
CA GLU A 369 -30.00 35.53 43.19
C GLU A 369 -29.18 34.90 42.06
N GLU A 370 -29.24 33.57 41.91
CA GLU A 370 -28.58 32.85 40.81
C GLU A 370 -29.23 33.10 39.45
N GLY A 371 -30.50 33.52 39.39
CA GLY A 371 -31.21 33.79 38.14
C GLY A 371 -30.60 34.97 37.38
N GLU A 372 -30.19 36.02 38.10
CA GLU A 372 -29.50 37.18 37.53
C GLU A 372 -28.06 36.85 37.08
N LEU A 373 -27.37 35.97 37.82
CA LEU A 373 -26.03 35.50 37.47
C LEU A 373 -26.05 34.57 36.25
N LEU A 374 -26.99 33.63 36.21
CA LEU A 374 -27.20 32.72 35.08
C LEU A 374 -27.60 33.47 33.79
N ALA A 375 -28.29 34.61 33.91
CA ALA A 375 -28.64 35.44 32.76
C ALA A 375 -27.43 36.10 32.09
N GLN A 376 -26.26 36.17 32.74
CA GLN A 376 -25.03 36.71 32.16
C GLN A 376 -24.36 35.73 31.20
N PHE A 377 -24.75 34.45 31.24
CA PHE A 377 -24.24 33.37 30.37
C PHE A 377 -25.18 33.08 29.18
N ALA A 378 -26.24 33.88 29.00
CA ALA A 378 -27.23 33.77 27.92
C ALA A 378 -27.01 34.86 26.87
#